data_AF-A0A0N5BE67-F1
#
_entry.id   AF-A0A0N5BE67-F1
#
_cell.length_a   1.000
_cell.length_b   1.000
_cell.length_c   1.000
_cell.angle_alpha   90.00
_cell.angle_beta   90.00
_cell.angle_gamma   90.00
#
_symmetry.space_group_name_H-M   'P 1'
#
loop_
_entity.id
_entity.type
_entity.pdbx_description
1 polymer ?
#
loop_
_entity_poly.entity_id
_entity_poly.type
_entity_poly.pdbx_seq_one_letter_code
_entity_poly.pdbx_strand_id
1 'polypeptide(L)'
;MNGENPTSTVLDKDRCLVCNAFSKGVHNKCRSCRACAGKKVLCKACRFEKCKSIGMALKRSTYNYIKSEDEGNIDIDKKISIDKKDNKAINLLTNLNILPSINIFPNNISVDLDDIIHRIKEIFDKEEVYSDDKDLLKQKTCFQNMKNAIEKFSNLLKMNSYDIMPEPNIKEIERNILFWRRYIILTAEMLQEIPEFSSLPYQNKIQVFRHFWPFWYILFRVWRAVEVFGPHVDFPCVYLDDNGFVKLLPFNDTSPNISHDGIINVAEHMNPLITYLVDYIFTPLKTVNPSIFEIAYLAIQNLFTDKETSNFPEIFHERNKLLLNTSCNELHEYYINTKKDGNYVQRITNLMKVFFSISRLIEQSNEFSIIGEILEHYQCNIFKSEIAPSVVI
;
A
#
# COMPACT_ATOMS: atom_id res chain seq x y z
N MET A 1 -12.57 -52.48 -34.36
CA MET A 1 -11.37 -52.08 -33.62
C MET A 1 -11.45 -50.57 -33.48
N ASN A 2 -12.05 -50.13 -32.38
CA ASN A 2 -12.41 -48.74 -32.14
C ASN A 2 -11.34 -48.07 -31.27
N GLY A 3 -11.11 -46.79 -31.58
CA GLY A 3 -9.94 -46.03 -31.20
C GLY A 3 -9.80 -45.74 -29.71
N GLU A 4 -8.54 -45.62 -29.31
CA GLU A 4 -8.10 -45.12 -28.03
C GLU A 4 -8.30 -43.59 -27.97
N ASN A 5 -8.99 -43.14 -26.93
CA ASN A 5 -8.99 -41.74 -26.48
C ASN A 5 -8.20 -41.66 -25.17
N PRO A 6 -7.44 -40.58 -24.94
CA PRO A 6 -6.52 -40.48 -23.81
C PRO A 6 -7.25 -40.23 -22.48
N THR A 7 -6.88 -41.05 -21.50
CA THR A 7 -6.90 -40.85 -20.04
C THR A 7 -7.56 -39.58 -19.50
N SER A 8 -8.81 -39.72 -19.04
CA SER A 8 -9.43 -38.78 -18.11
C SER A 8 -8.75 -38.87 -16.73
N THR A 9 -8.12 -37.78 -16.30
CA THR A 9 -7.57 -37.61 -14.95
C THR A 9 -8.68 -37.75 -13.89
N VAL A 10 -8.54 -38.74 -13.01
CA VAL A 10 -9.43 -38.96 -11.86
C VAL A 10 -9.24 -37.82 -10.85
N LEU A 11 -10.21 -36.91 -10.78
CA LEU A 11 -10.27 -35.86 -9.75
C LEU A 11 -10.47 -36.50 -8.37
N ASP A 12 -9.49 -36.32 -7.49
CA ASP A 12 -9.43 -36.80 -6.11
C ASP A 12 -10.70 -36.39 -5.32
N LYS A 13 -11.50 -37.37 -4.90
CA LYS A 13 -12.87 -37.15 -4.41
C LYS A 13 -12.93 -36.59 -2.98
N ASP A 14 -11.80 -36.40 -2.29
CA ASP A 14 -11.77 -36.01 -0.88
C ASP A 14 -11.14 -34.65 -0.61
N ARG A 15 -10.97 -33.81 -1.65
CA ARG A 15 -10.40 -32.46 -1.53
C ARG A 15 -11.45 -31.34 -1.61
N CYS A 16 -11.21 -30.28 -0.86
CA CYS A 16 -11.97 -29.03 -0.86
C CYS A 16 -11.69 -28.27 -2.16
N LEU A 17 -12.72 -27.96 -2.94
CA LEU A 17 -12.56 -27.26 -4.23
C LEU A 17 -12.24 -25.76 -4.09
N VAL A 18 -12.18 -25.24 -2.85
CA VAL A 18 -11.86 -23.83 -2.55
C VAL A 18 -10.39 -23.67 -2.15
N CYS A 19 -9.87 -24.54 -1.29
CA CYS A 19 -8.51 -24.41 -0.71
C CYS A 19 -7.67 -25.69 -0.79
N ASN A 20 -8.18 -26.76 -1.44
CA ASN A 20 -7.51 -28.05 -1.60
C ASN A 20 -7.18 -28.84 -0.31
N ALA A 21 -7.65 -28.39 0.86
CA ALA A 21 -7.61 -29.16 2.11
C ALA A 21 -8.55 -30.38 2.04
N PHE A 22 -8.48 -31.29 3.02
CA PHE A 22 -9.45 -32.39 3.11
C PHE A 22 -10.89 -31.87 3.23
N SER A 23 -11.75 -32.36 2.34
CA SER A 23 -13.19 -32.11 2.33
C SER A 23 -13.84 -32.75 3.55
N LYS A 24 -14.85 -32.08 4.11
CA LYS A 24 -15.72 -32.65 5.16
C LYS A 24 -17.17 -32.79 4.70
N GLY A 25 -17.47 -32.48 3.43
CA GLY A 25 -18.81 -32.59 2.87
C GLY A 25 -19.04 -31.67 1.68
N VAL A 26 -20.29 -31.64 1.19
CA VAL A 26 -20.74 -30.70 0.16
C VAL A 26 -21.57 -29.61 0.83
N HIS A 27 -21.12 -28.37 0.69
CA HIS A 27 -21.78 -27.18 1.25
C HIS A 27 -22.01 -26.18 0.11
N ASN A 28 -23.22 -25.60 0.01
CA ASN A 28 -23.58 -24.68 -1.07
C ASN A 28 -23.30 -25.24 -2.49
N LYS A 29 -23.59 -26.52 -2.71
CA LYS A 29 -23.31 -27.27 -3.97
C LYS A 29 -21.81 -27.38 -4.34
N CYS A 30 -20.90 -27.03 -3.42
CA CYS A 30 -19.46 -27.15 -3.59
C CYS A 30 -18.87 -28.10 -2.53
N ARG A 31 -17.99 -29.01 -2.91
CA ARG A 31 -17.25 -29.83 -1.95
C ARG A 31 -16.25 -28.95 -1.20
N SER A 32 -16.39 -28.82 0.11
CA SER A 32 -15.57 -27.88 0.90
C SER A 32 -15.19 -28.40 2.28
N CYS A 33 -14.10 -27.87 2.84
CA CYS A 33 -13.75 -28.09 4.24
C CYS A 33 -14.64 -27.25 5.17
N ARG A 34 -14.63 -27.56 6.47
CA ARG A 34 -15.46 -26.87 7.48
C ARG A 34 -15.16 -25.37 7.57
N ALA A 35 -13.89 -24.98 7.43
CA ALA A 35 -13.47 -23.57 7.45
C ALA A 35 -14.01 -22.79 6.25
N CYS A 36 -13.96 -23.35 5.04
CA CYS A 36 -14.50 -22.70 3.83
C CYS A 36 -16.04 -22.68 3.83
N ALA A 37 -16.68 -23.72 4.39
CA ALA A 37 -18.13 -23.78 4.54
C ALA A 37 -18.66 -22.67 5.47
N GLY A 38 -17.96 -22.41 6.59
CA GLY A 38 -18.33 -21.36 7.54
C GLY A 38 -18.26 -19.94 6.97
N LYS A 39 -17.39 -19.71 5.98
CA LYS A 39 -17.22 -18.41 5.31
C LYS A 39 -18.19 -18.16 4.14
N LYS A 40 -19.10 -19.10 3.83
CA LYS A 40 -19.99 -19.07 2.63
C LYS A 40 -19.25 -18.85 1.30
N VAL A 41 -17.96 -19.21 1.21
CA VAL A 41 -17.14 -19.01 0.01
C VAL A 41 -17.46 -20.08 -1.04
N LEU A 42 -17.80 -19.67 -2.26
CA LEU A 42 -18.00 -20.56 -3.41
C LEU A 42 -16.67 -20.75 -4.17
N CYS A 43 -16.39 -21.95 -4.68
CA CYS A 43 -15.24 -22.12 -5.58
C CYS A 43 -15.43 -21.34 -6.89
N LYS A 44 -14.35 -21.07 -7.63
CA LYS A 44 -14.38 -20.28 -8.87
C LYS A 44 -15.42 -20.80 -9.87
N ALA A 45 -15.53 -22.13 -10.04
CA ALA A 45 -16.51 -22.75 -10.93
C ALA A 45 -17.97 -22.57 -10.45
N CYS A 46 -18.25 -22.80 -9.16
CA CYS A 46 -19.59 -22.60 -8.60
C CYS A 46 -19.98 -21.12 -8.54
N ARG A 47 -19.02 -20.21 -8.32
CA ARG A 47 -19.21 -18.76 -8.42
C ARG A 47 -19.56 -18.38 -9.85
N PHE A 48 -18.85 -18.93 -10.84
CA PHE A 48 -19.09 -18.68 -12.25
C PHE A 48 -20.49 -19.13 -12.68
N GLU A 49 -20.93 -20.35 -12.32
CA GLU A 49 -22.30 -20.81 -12.60
C GLU A 49 -23.36 -19.94 -11.92
N LYS A 50 -23.09 -19.47 -10.69
CA LYS A 50 -23.97 -18.52 -10.01
C LYS A 50 -24.05 -17.20 -10.79
N CYS A 51 -22.92 -16.63 -11.19
CA CYS A 51 -22.85 -15.42 -12.02
C CYS A 51 -23.63 -15.58 -13.33
N LYS A 52 -23.51 -16.72 -14.00
CA LYS A 52 -24.29 -17.04 -15.20
C LYS A 52 -25.78 -17.16 -14.93
N SER A 53 -26.17 -17.80 -13.81
CA SER A 53 -27.59 -17.96 -13.43
C SER A 53 -28.30 -16.65 -13.08
N ILE A 54 -27.54 -15.64 -12.64
CA ILE A 54 -28.05 -14.28 -12.39
C ILE A 54 -27.89 -13.36 -13.61
N GLY A 55 -27.59 -13.92 -14.79
CA GLY A 55 -27.58 -13.19 -16.06
C GLY A 55 -26.26 -12.51 -16.44
N MET A 56 -25.15 -12.77 -15.74
CA MET A 56 -23.84 -12.23 -16.13
C MET A 56 -23.29 -12.97 -17.36
N ALA A 57 -22.88 -12.22 -18.39
CA ALA A 57 -22.20 -12.75 -19.56
C ALA A 57 -20.70 -12.37 -19.54
N LEU A 58 -19.84 -13.30 -19.95
CA LEU A 58 -18.41 -12.98 -20.18
C LEU A 58 -18.30 -12.06 -21.41
N LYS A 59 -17.66 -10.89 -21.24
CA LYS A 59 -17.18 -10.10 -22.38
C LYS A 59 -16.12 -10.94 -23.10
N ARG A 60 -16.47 -11.49 -24.26
CA ARG A 60 -15.47 -12.09 -25.15
C ARG A 60 -14.57 -10.95 -25.65
N SER A 61 -13.34 -10.89 -25.17
CA SER A 61 -12.30 -10.15 -25.89
C SER A 61 -12.05 -10.90 -27.18
N THR A 62 -12.38 -10.27 -28.32
CA THR A 62 -12.00 -10.76 -29.63
C THR A 62 -10.50 -10.59 -29.80
N TYR A 63 -9.72 -11.52 -29.26
CA TYR A 63 -8.42 -11.83 -29.83
C TYR A 63 -8.68 -12.76 -31.02
N ASN A 64 -8.76 -12.16 -32.21
CA ASN A 64 -8.84 -12.92 -33.46
C ASN A 64 -7.48 -13.59 -33.71
N TYR A 65 -7.38 -14.85 -33.33
CA TYR A 65 -6.36 -15.77 -33.82
C TYR A 65 -6.81 -16.27 -35.21
N ILE A 66 -6.10 -15.77 -36.22
CA ILE A 66 -6.04 -16.02 -37.67
C ILE A 66 -6.79 -17.25 -38.23
N LYS A 67 -7.51 -17.04 -39.34
CA LYS A 67 -7.53 -17.94 -40.50
C LYS A 67 -7.93 -17.17 -41.77
N SER A 68 -6.97 -16.94 -42.66
CA SER A 68 -7.24 -16.81 -44.09
C SER A 68 -6.00 -17.27 -44.87
N GLU A 69 -6.22 -18.35 -45.61
CA GLU A 69 -5.39 -18.82 -46.71
C GLU A 69 -5.40 -17.79 -47.86
N ASP A 70 -4.39 -17.91 -48.71
CA ASP A 70 -4.25 -17.36 -50.07
C ASP A 70 -3.61 -15.97 -50.28
N GLU A 71 -2.39 -16.07 -50.81
CA GLU A 71 -1.81 -15.38 -51.98
C GLU A 71 -1.65 -13.84 -52.00
N GLY A 72 -0.40 -13.42 -52.23
CA GLY A 72 -0.11 -12.18 -52.96
C GLY A 72 1.09 -11.38 -52.45
N ASN A 73 2.19 -11.44 -53.20
CA ASN A 73 3.39 -10.61 -53.09
C ASN A 73 3.10 -9.11 -52.88
N ILE A 74 4.01 -8.41 -52.17
CA ILE A 74 4.84 -7.31 -52.70
C ILE A 74 5.76 -6.79 -51.57
N ASP A 75 7.06 -6.88 -51.83
CA ASP A 75 8.14 -6.14 -51.16
C ASP A 75 8.03 -4.63 -51.40
N ILE A 76 8.54 -3.80 -50.48
CA ILE A 76 9.50 -2.70 -50.73
C ILE A 76 9.58 -1.77 -49.51
N ASP A 77 10.83 -1.61 -49.05
CA ASP A 77 11.43 -0.53 -48.27
C ASP A 77 10.71 0.84 -48.25
N LYS A 78 10.66 1.48 -47.07
CA LYS A 78 11.43 2.72 -46.82
C LYS A 78 11.39 3.22 -45.37
N LYS A 79 12.55 3.73 -45.02
CA LYS A 79 13.07 4.33 -43.79
C LYS A 79 12.52 5.76 -43.55
N ILE A 80 12.73 6.28 -42.32
CA ILE A 80 12.76 7.73 -41.91
C ILE A 80 11.35 8.30 -41.59
N SER A 81 11.06 9.05 -40.52
CA SER A 81 11.80 9.76 -39.46
C SER A 81 10.81 10.16 -38.35
N ILE A 82 11.30 10.32 -37.13
CA ILE A 82 10.67 11.12 -36.07
C ILE A 82 10.72 12.59 -36.48
N ASP A 83 9.59 13.30 -36.41
CA ASP A 83 9.62 14.73 -36.07
C ASP A 83 8.34 15.20 -35.38
N LYS A 84 8.54 16.09 -34.38
CA LYS A 84 7.51 16.69 -33.53
C LYS A 84 6.81 17.85 -34.24
N LYS A 85 5.47 17.92 -34.17
CA LYS A 85 4.67 19.10 -33.75
C LYS A 85 3.16 18.91 -33.88
N ASP A 86 2.50 19.16 -32.76
CA ASP A 86 1.17 19.75 -32.49
C ASP A 86 -0.09 19.44 -33.32
N ASN A 87 -1.10 19.03 -32.55
CA ASN A 87 -2.52 19.40 -32.59
C ASN A 87 -3.34 19.07 -33.84
N LYS A 88 -4.12 18.00 -33.75
CA LYS A 88 -5.54 18.03 -34.16
C LYS A 88 -6.38 17.04 -33.36
N ALA A 89 -7.42 17.59 -32.74
CA ALA A 89 -8.46 16.89 -32.02
C ALA A 89 -9.04 15.74 -32.86
N ILE A 90 -9.07 14.54 -32.29
CA ILE A 90 -9.94 13.46 -32.75
C ILE A 90 -10.87 13.13 -31.60
N ASN A 91 -12.06 13.70 -31.70
CA ASN A 91 -13.27 13.27 -31.00
C ASN A 91 -13.48 11.78 -31.27
N LEU A 92 -13.21 10.94 -30.26
CA LEU A 92 -13.65 9.54 -30.21
C LEU A 92 -14.50 9.28 -28.95
N LEU A 93 -15.19 10.33 -28.47
CA LEU A 93 -16.33 10.19 -27.57
C LEU A 93 -17.60 10.23 -28.41
N THR A 94 -17.88 9.13 -29.11
CA THR A 94 -19.26 8.89 -29.54
C THR A 94 -19.60 7.42 -29.34
N ASN A 95 -20.57 7.24 -28.45
CA ASN A 95 -21.42 6.07 -28.26
C ASN A 95 -20.87 4.96 -27.36
N LEU A 96 -20.97 5.18 -26.05
CA LEU A 96 -21.53 4.16 -25.15
C LEU A 96 -22.44 4.83 -24.11
N ASN A 97 -23.76 4.68 -24.33
CA ASN A 97 -24.79 4.97 -23.35
C ASN A 97 -24.77 3.91 -22.25
N ILE A 98 -24.36 4.29 -21.05
CA ILE A 98 -24.82 3.71 -19.78
C ILE A 98 -25.14 4.89 -18.85
N LEU A 99 -26.41 4.98 -18.46
CA LEU A 99 -27.01 5.99 -17.56
C LEU A 99 -26.70 5.65 -16.08
N PRO A 100 -26.86 6.58 -15.12
CA PRO A 100 -25.99 7.72 -14.84
C PRO A 100 -25.37 7.65 -13.42
N SER A 101 -24.08 8.00 -13.35
CA SER A 101 -23.40 8.79 -12.32
C SER A 101 -23.91 8.77 -10.87
N ILE A 102 -23.10 8.20 -9.98
CA ILE A 102 -22.91 8.75 -8.65
C ILE A 102 -21.66 9.66 -8.74
N ASN A 103 -21.84 10.89 -9.22
CA ASN A 103 -20.82 11.93 -9.09
C ASN A 103 -20.97 12.53 -7.68
N ILE A 104 -20.34 11.89 -6.69
CA ILE A 104 -20.30 12.35 -5.29
C ILE A 104 -19.45 13.62 -5.15
N PHE A 105 -18.62 13.97 -6.13
CA PHE A 105 -17.63 15.04 -5.99
C PHE A 105 -17.74 16.08 -7.13
N PRO A 106 -17.78 17.38 -6.81
CA PRO A 106 -17.69 18.43 -7.80
C PRO A 106 -16.22 18.59 -8.23
N ASN A 107 -15.96 18.41 -9.53
CA ASN A 107 -14.67 18.45 -10.23
C ASN A 107 -13.89 17.13 -10.24
N ASN A 108 -13.65 16.62 -11.46
CA ASN A 108 -12.69 15.55 -11.74
C ASN A 108 -11.27 16.04 -11.41
N ILE A 109 -10.83 15.90 -10.16
CA ILE A 109 -9.41 16.01 -9.81
C ILE A 109 -8.76 14.71 -10.31
N SER A 110 -8.21 14.73 -11.53
CA SER A 110 -7.37 13.62 -12.00
C SER A 110 -6.02 13.70 -11.30
N VAL A 111 -5.80 12.87 -10.28
CA VAL A 111 -4.46 12.70 -9.73
C VAL A 111 -3.77 11.62 -10.56
N ASP A 112 -3.02 12.03 -11.58
CA ASP A 112 -2.19 11.10 -12.36
C ASP A 112 -1.00 10.64 -11.51
N LEU A 113 -1.09 9.40 -11.01
CA LEU A 113 -0.07 8.77 -10.18
C LEU A 113 0.87 7.88 -11.02
N ASP A 114 0.69 7.79 -12.35
CA ASP A 114 1.64 7.07 -13.21
C ASP A 114 3.02 7.74 -13.21
N ASP A 115 3.06 9.07 -13.08
CA ASP A 115 4.28 9.83 -12.86
C ASP A 115 5.01 9.42 -11.57
N ILE A 116 4.29 9.01 -10.52
CA ILE A 116 4.93 8.51 -9.28
C ILE A 116 5.69 7.24 -9.56
N ILE A 117 5.09 6.31 -10.30
CA ILE A 117 5.71 5.02 -10.62
C ILE A 117 6.98 5.26 -11.43
N HIS A 118 6.90 6.13 -12.45
CA HIS A 118 8.06 6.54 -13.23
C HIS A 118 9.15 7.15 -12.34
N ARG A 119 8.77 8.04 -11.42
CA ARG A 119 9.72 8.68 -10.51
C ARG A 119 10.37 7.70 -9.53
N ILE A 120 9.62 6.75 -9.00
CA ILE A 120 10.16 5.70 -8.13
C ILE A 120 11.13 4.80 -8.90
N LYS A 121 10.80 4.45 -10.15
CA LYS A 121 11.73 3.75 -11.06
C LYS A 121 13.05 4.48 -11.18
N GLU A 122 13.00 5.77 -11.54
CA GLU A 122 14.20 6.62 -11.62
C GLU A 122 14.98 6.68 -10.30
N ILE A 123 14.31 6.67 -9.14
CA ILE A 123 14.97 6.68 -7.84
C ILE A 123 15.64 5.34 -7.56
N PHE A 124 15.00 4.22 -7.92
CA PHE A 124 15.48 2.87 -7.61
C PHE A 124 16.57 2.38 -8.58
N ASP A 125 16.59 2.91 -9.80
CA ASP A 125 17.58 2.62 -10.84
C ASP A 125 18.88 3.44 -10.70
N LYS A 126 18.92 4.45 -9.82
CA LYS A 126 20.17 5.15 -9.52
C LYS A 126 21.15 4.19 -8.86
N GLU A 127 22.23 3.86 -9.57
CA GLU A 127 23.39 3.21 -8.97
C GLU A 127 24.06 4.17 -8.00
N GLU A 128 24.26 3.74 -6.75
CA GLU A 128 25.08 4.48 -5.82
C GLU A 128 26.56 4.33 -6.21
N VAL A 129 27.17 5.45 -6.58
CA VAL A 129 28.63 5.57 -6.65
C VAL A 129 29.15 5.63 -5.22
N TYR A 130 29.39 4.46 -4.61
CA TYR A 130 30.16 4.41 -3.36
C TYR A 130 31.57 4.92 -3.69
N SER A 131 31.86 6.17 -3.30
CA SER A 131 33.19 6.75 -3.45
C SER A 131 34.17 5.99 -2.54
N ASP A 132 35.21 5.43 -3.16
CA ASP A 132 36.49 4.91 -2.66
C ASP A 132 36.64 4.55 -1.16
N ASP A 133 37.31 3.42 -0.95
CA ASP A 133 37.80 2.71 0.26
C ASP A 133 38.34 3.53 1.47
N LYS A 134 38.26 4.87 1.50
CA LYS A 134 38.78 5.72 2.58
C LYS A 134 37.83 5.97 3.76
N ASP A 135 36.56 5.55 3.69
CA ASP A 135 35.55 5.81 4.74
C ASP A 135 35.09 4.56 5.52
N LEU A 136 35.83 3.45 5.44
CA LEU A 136 35.56 2.21 6.20
C LEU A 136 35.50 2.44 7.72
N LEU A 137 36.16 3.48 8.25
CA LEU A 137 36.13 3.87 9.67
C LEU A 137 34.90 4.72 10.07
N LYS A 138 34.05 5.10 9.11
CA LYS A 138 32.83 5.92 9.32
C LYS A 138 31.55 5.27 8.80
N GLN A 139 31.57 3.97 8.51
CA GLN A 139 30.35 3.28 8.11
C GLN A 139 29.36 3.27 9.29
N LYS A 140 28.32 4.09 9.15
CA LYS A 140 27.18 4.13 10.05
C LYS A 140 26.44 2.81 9.98
N THR A 141 25.90 2.38 11.11
CA THR A 141 25.04 1.19 11.17
C THR A 141 23.73 1.43 10.41
N CYS A 142 23.04 0.36 10.02
CA CYS A 142 21.69 0.44 9.44
C CYS A 142 20.73 1.27 10.31
N PHE A 143 20.84 1.13 11.64
CA PHE A 143 20.05 1.90 12.61
C PHE A 143 20.32 3.41 12.50
N GLN A 144 21.59 3.79 12.47
CA GLN A 144 22.00 5.18 12.34
C GLN A 144 21.63 5.75 10.97
N ASN A 145 21.76 4.97 9.89
CA ASN A 145 21.32 5.38 8.55
C ASN A 145 19.82 5.61 8.51
N MET A 146 19.01 4.69 9.03
CA MET A 146 17.56 4.88 9.13
C MET A 146 17.21 6.13 9.93
N LYS A 147 17.81 6.34 11.11
CA LYS A 147 17.57 7.56 11.90
C LYS A 147 17.85 8.83 11.09
N ASN A 148 19.02 8.90 10.44
CA ASN A 148 19.40 10.08 9.66
C ASN A 148 18.48 10.30 8.45
N ALA A 149 18.10 9.21 7.78
CA ALA A 149 17.15 9.24 6.66
C ALA A 149 15.79 9.78 7.11
N ILE A 150 15.30 9.37 8.29
CA ILE A 150 14.06 9.90 8.89
C ILE A 150 14.19 11.39 9.25
N GLU A 151 15.34 11.84 9.77
CA GLU A 151 15.59 13.27 10.05
C GLU A 151 15.54 14.08 8.75
N LYS A 152 16.21 13.61 7.69
CA LYS A 152 16.19 14.26 6.39
C LYS A 152 14.81 14.24 5.76
N PHE A 153 14.10 13.12 5.83
CA PHE A 153 12.72 12.99 5.37
C PHE A 153 11.79 13.99 6.07
N SER A 154 11.86 14.08 7.40
CA SER A 154 11.11 15.05 8.20
C SER A 154 11.42 16.50 7.79
N ASN A 155 12.70 16.79 7.52
CA ASN A 155 13.15 18.10 7.07
C ASN A 155 12.73 18.44 5.63
N LEU A 156 12.47 17.44 4.78
CA LEU A 156 11.94 17.64 3.43
C LEU A 156 10.43 17.87 3.44
N LEU A 157 9.72 17.38 4.46
CA LEU A 157 8.30 17.64 4.71
C LEU A 157 8.06 18.89 5.58
N LYS A 158 8.80 19.98 5.32
CA LYS A 158 8.67 21.22 6.10
C LYS A 158 7.22 21.68 6.14
N MET A 159 6.79 22.00 7.35
CA MET A 159 5.45 22.53 7.62
C MET A 159 5.46 24.04 7.46
N ASN A 160 4.51 24.55 6.68
CA ASN A 160 4.24 25.98 6.56
C ASN A 160 3.32 26.46 7.68
N SER A 161 2.48 25.57 8.20
CA SER A 161 1.60 25.83 9.34
C SER A 161 1.55 24.65 10.32
N TYR A 162 1.30 24.96 11.59
CA TYR A 162 1.04 24.01 12.68
C TYR A 162 -0.43 24.02 13.09
N ASP A 163 -1.30 24.61 12.28
CA ASP A 163 -2.74 24.68 12.54
C ASP A 163 -3.36 23.29 12.59
N ILE A 164 -4.40 23.16 13.42
CA ILE A 164 -5.17 21.95 13.55
C ILE A 164 -6.58 22.23 13.04
N MET A 165 -6.90 21.60 11.93
CA MET A 165 -8.18 21.77 11.26
C MET A 165 -9.28 21.03 12.03
N PRO A 166 -10.40 21.70 12.32
CA PRO A 166 -11.33 21.27 13.36
C PRO A 166 -12.14 20.03 12.98
N GLU A 167 -12.53 19.85 11.72
CA GLU A 167 -13.38 18.74 11.30
C GLU A 167 -12.91 18.15 9.96
N PRO A 168 -12.78 16.81 9.86
CA PRO A 168 -12.47 16.16 8.59
C PRO A 168 -13.68 16.29 7.65
N ASN A 169 -13.44 16.88 6.50
CA ASN A 169 -14.40 16.99 5.41
C ASN A 169 -13.76 16.45 4.11
N ILE A 170 -14.52 16.48 3.03
CA ILE A 170 -14.07 15.91 1.76
C ILE A 170 -12.88 16.65 1.16
N LYS A 171 -12.75 17.96 1.37
CA LYS A 171 -11.56 18.70 0.95
C LYS A 171 -10.30 18.23 1.69
N GLU A 172 -10.43 17.82 2.96
CA GLU A 172 -9.29 17.24 3.69
C GLU A 172 -8.93 15.85 3.18
N ILE A 173 -9.90 15.06 2.72
CA ILE A 173 -9.64 13.79 2.02
C ILE A 173 -8.91 14.05 0.70
N GLU A 174 -9.35 15.00 -0.10
CA GLU A 174 -8.70 15.40 -1.36
C GLU A 174 -7.26 15.84 -1.14
N ARG A 175 -7.03 16.72 -0.16
CA ARG A 175 -5.68 17.16 0.22
C ARG A 175 -4.81 16.00 0.66
N ASN A 176 -5.37 15.07 1.43
CA ASN A 176 -4.66 13.88 1.86
C ASN A 176 -4.22 13.01 0.66
N ILE A 177 -5.08 12.85 -0.35
CA ILE A 177 -4.77 12.11 -1.59
C ILE A 177 -3.69 12.84 -2.39
N LEU A 178 -3.79 14.17 -2.54
CA LEU A 178 -2.77 14.97 -3.23
C LEU A 178 -1.40 14.89 -2.53
N PHE A 179 -1.41 14.85 -1.20
CA PHE A 179 -0.20 14.72 -0.40
C PHE A 179 0.53 13.39 -0.62
N TRP A 180 -0.19 12.31 -0.96
CA TRP A 180 0.42 11.00 -1.23
C TRP A 180 1.50 11.06 -2.29
N ARG A 181 1.32 11.88 -3.34
CA ARG A 181 2.29 11.97 -4.43
C ARG A 181 3.68 12.33 -3.92
N ARG A 182 3.77 13.42 -3.15
CA ARG A 182 5.05 13.85 -2.57
C ARG A 182 5.53 12.87 -1.51
N TYR A 183 4.63 12.40 -0.64
CA TYR A 183 5.01 11.52 0.47
C TYR A 183 5.65 10.21 -0.02
N ILE A 184 5.06 9.57 -1.02
CA ILE A 184 5.51 8.27 -1.53
C ILE A 184 6.86 8.42 -2.26
N ILE A 185 7.03 9.48 -3.06
CA ILE A 185 8.31 9.81 -3.70
C ILE A 185 9.41 10.02 -2.63
N LEU A 186 9.14 10.84 -1.62
CA LEU A 186 10.11 11.09 -0.54
C LEU A 186 10.40 9.82 0.27
N THR A 187 9.44 8.90 0.40
CA THR A 187 9.65 7.62 1.06
C THR A 187 10.63 6.76 0.25
N ALA A 188 10.51 6.74 -1.08
CA ALA A 188 11.44 6.04 -1.95
C ALA A 188 12.86 6.64 -1.87
N GLU A 189 12.98 7.97 -1.84
CA GLU A 189 14.27 8.66 -1.64
C GLU A 189 14.88 8.35 -0.26
N MET A 190 14.07 8.34 0.80
CA MET A 190 14.50 8.00 2.16
C MET A 190 15.09 6.58 2.23
N LEU A 191 14.45 5.60 1.58
CA LEU A 191 14.95 4.22 1.58
C LEU A 191 16.24 4.06 0.77
N GLN A 192 16.48 4.87 -0.26
CA GLN A 192 17.75 4.85 -0.98
C GLN A 192 18.94 5.30 -0.13
N GLU A 193 18.72 6.01 0.98
CA GLU A 193 19.79 6.38 1.91
C GLU A 193 20.23 5.23 2.82
N ILE A 194 19.58 4.07 2.72
CA ILE A 194 19.85 2.87 3.51
C ILE A 194 20.60 1.87 2.62
N PRO A 195 21.92 1.67 2.81
CA PRO A 195 22.74 0.80 1.97
C PRO A 195 22.18 -0.62 1.78
N GLU A 196 21.60 -1.19 2.84
CA GLU A 196 21.04 -2.54 2.83
C GLU A 196 19.77 -2.65 1.96
N PHE A 197 19.08 -1.53 1.71
CA PHE A 197 17.96 -1.44 0.79
C PHE A 197 18.41 -1.02 -0.61
N SER A 198 19.27 0.00 -0.74
CA SER A 198 19.74 0.52 -2.03
C SER A 198 20.50 -0.53 -2.85
N SER A 199 21.17 -1.46 -2.19
CA SER A 199 21.85 -2.62 -2.80
C SER A 199 20.92 -3.70 -3.37
N LEU A 200 19.61 -3.64 -3.09
CA LEU A 200 18.68 -4.65 -3.59
C LEU A 200 18.43 -4.53 -5.10
N PRO A 201 18.20 -5.64 -5.81
CA PRO A 201 17.68 -5.60 -7.17
C PRO A 201 16.35 -4.85 -7.23
N TYR A 202 16.07 -4.18 -8.34
CA TYR A 202 14.85 -3.39 -8.55
C TYR A 202 13.56 -4.13 -8.13
N GLN A 203 13.40 -5.38 -8.58
CA GLN A 203 12.22 -6.20 -8.27
C GLN A 203 12.04 -6.39 -6.75
N ASN A 204 13.15 -6.58 -6.03
CA ASN A 204 13.14 -6.76 -4.59
C ASN A 204 12.86 -5.42 -3.88
N LYS A 205 13.42 -4.30 -4.37
CA LYS A 205 13.14 -2.95 -3.86
C LYS A 205 11.65 -2.64 -3.92
N ILE A 206 11.01 -2.89 -5.06
CA ILE A 206 9.56 -2.66 -5.22
C ILE A 206 8.76 -3.55 -4.27
N GLN A 207 9.08 -4.83 -4.18
CA GLN A 207 8.34 -5.75 -3.30
C GLN A 207 8.44 -5.34 -1.83
N VAL A 208 9.61 -4.94 -1.35
CA VAL A 208 9.80 -4.41 0.01
C VAL A 208 9.10 -3.06 0.17
N PHE A 209 9.22 -2.15 -0.81
CA PHE A 209 8.63 -0.81 -0.78
C PHE A 209 7.11 -0.84 -0.60
N ARG A 210 6.40 -1.73 -1.31
CA ARG A 210 4.94 -1.92 -1.23
C ARG A 210 4.43 -2.25 0.17
N HIS A 211 5.25 -2.90 0.99
CA HIS A 211 4.95 -3.17 2.39
C HIS A 211 5.38 -2.02 3.29
N PHE A 212 6.48 -1.36 2.93
CA PHE A 212 7.06 -0.31 3.75
C PHE A 212 6.21 0.96 3.78
N TRP A 213 5.86 1.49 2.60
CA TRP A 213 5.29 2.84 2.50
C TRP A 213 3.92 3.00 3.18
N PRO A 214 2.97 2.04 3.16
CA PRO A 214 1.66 2.24 3.80
C PRO A 214 1.78 2.26 5.32
N PHE A 215 2.64 1.40 5.87
CA PHE A 215 2.96 1.39 7.29
C PHE A 215 3.68 2.66 7.71
N TRP A 216 4.69 3.07 6.93
CA TRP A 216 5.43 4.30 7.19
C TRP A 216 4.51 5.52 7.16
N TYR A 217 3.59 5.58 6.21
CA TYR A 217 2.59 6.63 6.08
C TYR A 217 1.75 6.80 7.35
N ILE A 218 1.24 5.71 7.92
CA ILE A 218 0.45 5.77 9.15
C ILE A 218 1.35 6.13 10.34
N LEU A 219 2.47 5.42 10.53
CA LEU A 219 3.38 5.62 11.66
C LEU A 219 3.88 7.07 11.73
N PHE A 220 4.39 7.58 10.61
CA PHE A 220 4.99 8.91 10.54
C PHE A 220 3.96 10.00 10.83
N ARG A 221 2.75 9.93 10.26
CA ARG A 221 1.74 10.98 10.43
C ARG A 221 1.25 11.11 11.87
N VAL A 222 1.09 9.97 12.55
CA VAL A 222 0.73 9.92 13.96
C VAL A 222 1.92 10.38 14.81
N TRP A 223 3.12 9.86 14.55
CA TRP A 223 4.33 10.25 15.28
C TRP A 223 4.59 11.76 15.15
N ARG A 224 4.46 12.34 13.96
CA ARG A 224 4.68 13.75 13.70
C ARG A 224 3.72 14.64 14.50
N ALA A 225 2.46 14.22 14.66
CA ALA A 225 1.52 14.93 15.53
C ALA A 225 1.94 14.86 17.00
N VAL A 226 2.36 13.69 17.47
CA VAL A 226 2.87 13.51 18.85
C VAL A 226 4.16 14.30 19.09
N GLU A 227 5.06 14.35 18.11
CA GLU A 227 6.32 15.09 18.20
C GLU A 227 6.08 16.60 18.29
N VAL A 228 5.15 17.13 17.49
CA VAL A 228 4.84 18.57 17.45
C VAL A 228 4.06 19.04 18.67
N PHE A 229 3.00 18.32 19.06
CA PHE A 229 2.11 18.75 20.15
C PHE A 229 2.43 18.12 21.50
N GLY A 230 3.31 17.13 21.52
CA GLY A 230 3.68 16.40 22.72
C GLY A 230 2.55 15.56 23.31
N PRO A 231 2.74 15.05 24.54
CA PRO A 231 1.77 14.20 25.22
C PRO A 231 0.54 14.99 25.74
N HIS A 232 0.52 16.31 25.62
CA HIS A 232 -0.53 17.18 26.18
C HIS A 232 -1.61 17.57 25.19
N VAL A 233 -1.57 17.09 23.94
CA VAL A 233 -2.61 17.41 22.95
C VAL A 233 -3.97 16.88 23.40
N ASP A 234 -4.96 17.76 23.56
CA ASP A 234 -6.26 17.39 24.15
C ASP A 234 -7.13 16.50 23.24
N PHE A 235 -6.77 16.39 21.96
CA PHE A 235 -7.55 15.64 20.98
C PHE A 235 -6.67 14.85 20.01
N PRO A 236 -7.17 13.72 19.48
CA PRO A 236 -6.49 12.96 18.44
C PRO A 236 -6.38 13.73 17.12
N CYS A 237 -5.16 13.78 16.56
CA CYS A 237 -4.91 14.41 15.26
C CYS A 237 -3.74 13.72 14.52
N VAL A 238 -3.64 13.97 13.22
CA VAL A 238 -2.56 13.46 12.37
C VAL A 238 -2.06 14.54 11.43
N TYR A 239 -0.76 14.49 11.11
CA TYR A 239 -0.16 15.38 10.12
C TYR A 239 -0.86 15.22 8.78
N LEU A 240 -1.44 16.26 8.18
CA LEU A 240 -2.20 16.14 6.94
C LEU A 240 -1.30 16.38 5.72
N ASP A 241 -0.71 17.57 5.68
CA ASP A 241 0.15 18.06 4.61
C ASP A 241 0.96 19.25 5.14
N ASP A 242 1.66 19.97 4.24
CA ASP A 242 2.45 21.16 4.57
C ASP A 242 1.65 22.26 5.30
N ASN A 243 0.31 22.24 5.26
CA ASN A 243 -0.55 23.26 5.86
C ASN A 243 -1.15 22.82 7.21
N GLY A 244 -0.69 21.72 7.80
CA GLY A 244 -0.94 21.41 9.20
C GLY A 244 -1.51 20.02 9.47
N PHE A 245 -2.41 19.95 10.45
CA PHE A 245 -2.95 18.71 11.01
C PHE A 245 -4.46 18.65 10.87
N VAL A 246 -5.02 17.44 10.86
CA VAL A 246 -6.46 17.22 10.88
C VAL A 246 -6.85 16.42 12.13
N LYS A 247 -7.95 16.81 12.79
CA LYS A 247 -8.49 16.03 13.90
C LYS A 247 -9.03 14.69 13.41
N LEU A 248 -8.76 13.64 14.19
CA LEU A 248 -9.33 12.32 13.96
C LEU A 248 -10.70 12.23 14.63
N LEU A 249 -11.70 12.80 13.97
CA LEU A 249 -13.10 12.71 14.37
C LEU A 249 -13.87 11.83 13.37
N PRO A 250 -14.98 11.19 13.78
CA PRO A 250 -15.88 10.54 12.86
C PRO A 250 -16.26 11.51 11.73
N PHE A 251 -16.10 11.04 10.50
CA PHE A 251 -16.50 11.75 9.30
C PHE A 251 -18.00 12.04 9.36
N ASN A 252 -18.33 13.33 9.30
CA ASN A 252 -19.68 13.86 9.39
C ASN A 252 -19.80 15.13 8.52
N ASP A 253 -19.45 15.00 7.24
CA ASP A 253 -19.50 16.13 6.30
C ASP A 253 -20.96 16.54 6.07
N THR A 254 -21.22 17.85 6.02
CA THR A 254 -22.54 18.45 5.77
C THR A 254 -22.57 19.26 4.47
N SER A 255 -21.53 19.10 3.63
CA SER A 255 -21.38 19.80 2.36
C SER A 255 -22.59 19.59 1.46
N PRO A 256 -23.21 20.68 0.94
CA PRO A 256 -24.37 20.58 0.05
C PRO A 256 -24.03 19.98 -1.32
N ASN A 257 -22.74 19.82 -1.63
CA ASN A 257 -22.27 19.29 -2.91
C ASN A 257 -22.24 17.76 -2.97
N ILE A 258 -22.55 17.08 -1.87
CA ILE A 258 -22.48 15.63 -1.73
C ILE A 258 -23.86 15.11 -1.34
N SER A 259 -24.30 14.03 -1.96
CA SER A 259 -25.56 13.41 -1.57
C SER A 259 -25.48 12.89 -0.13
N HIS A 260 -26.61 12.95 0.58
CA HIS A 260 -26.70 12.42 1.94
C HIS A 260 -26.29 10.94 2.01
N ASP A 261 -26.75 10.14 1.03
CA ASP A 261 -26.37 8.74 0.89
C ASP A 261 -24.86 8.54 0.66
N GLY A 262 -24.22 9.46 -0.08
CA GLY A 262 -22.77 9.45 -0.30
C GLY A 262 -21.99 9.72 0.98
N ILE A 263 -22.43 10.69 1.79
CA ILE A 263 -21.84 10.98 3.11
C ILE A 263 -21.97 9.77 4.04
N ILE A 264 -23.17 9.17 4.13
CA ILE A 264 -23.41 7.98 4.96
C ILE A 264 -22.49 6.84 4.54
N ASN A 265 -22.40 6.56 3.24
CA ASN A 265 -21.59 5.46 2.72
C ASN A 265 -20.09 5.63 3.04
N VAL A 266 -19.55 6.85 2.85
CA VAL A 266 -18.16 7.16 3.24
C VAL A 266 -17.98 7.02 4.76
N ALA A 267 -18.90 7.55 5.55
CA ALA A 267 -18.85 7.50 7.01
C ALA A 267 -18.85 6.06 7.55
N GLU A 268 -19.70 5.18 7.01
CA GLU A 268 -19.81 3.78 7.42
C GLU A 268 -18.49 3.01 7.26
N HIS A 269 -17.66 3.40 6.30
CA HIS A 269 -16.38 2.74 6.00
C HIS A 269 -15.19 3.44 6.68
N MET A 270 -15.18 4.76 6.70
CA MET A 270 -14.08 5.55 7.27
C MET A 270 -14.12 5.61 8.80
N ASN A 271 -15.30 5.71 9.41
CA ASN A 271 -15.41 5.89 10.86
C ASN A 271 -14.85 4.72 11.67
N PRO A 272 -15.08 3.44 11.31
CA PRO A 272 -14.43 2.31 11.98
C PRO A 272 -12.90 2.38 11.92
N LEU A 273 -12.34 2.79 10.77
CA LEU A 273 -10.89 2.96 10.59
C LEU A 273 -10.34 4.12 11.43
N ILE A 274 -11.06 5.25 11.48
CA ILE A 274 -10.69 6.41 12.29
C ILE A 274 -10.71 6.05 13.78
N THR A 275 -11.78 5.42 14.26
CA THR A 275 -11.88 4.96 15.66
C THR A 275 -10.73 4.00 15.99
N TYR A 276 -10.44 3.04 15.11
CA TYR A 276 -9.32 2.12 15.31
C TYR A 276 -7.97 2.84 15.36
N LEU A 277 -7.74 3.79 14.46
CA LEU A 277 -6.53 4.62 14.42
C LEU A 277 -6.37 5.42 15.73
N VAL A 278 -7.45 5.97 16.27
CA VAL A 278 -7.42 6.71 17.54
C VAL A 278 -7.08 5.80 18.72
N ASP A 279 -7.81 4.69 18.85
CA ASP A 279 -7.77 3.85 20.05
C ASP A 279 -6.51 3.00 20.14
N TYR A 280 -6.06 2.45 19.00
CA TYR A 280 -5.01 1.43 18.98
C TYR A 280 -3.66 1.93 18.45
N ILE A 281 -3.61 3.13 17.89
CA ILE A 281 -2.38 3.69 17.29
C ILE A 281 -2.06 5.07 17.89
N PHE A 282 -2.92 6.07 17.69
CA PHE A 282 -2.65 7.44 18.17
C PHE A 282 -2.51 7.49 19.69
N THR A 283 -3.52 7.02 20.43
CA THR A 283 -3.53 7.11 21.90
C THR A 283 -2.36 6.36 22.53
N PRO A 284 -2.05 5.11 22.13
CA PRO A 284 -0.88 4.40 22.65
C PRO A 284 0.45 5.05 22.24
N LEU A 285 0.60 5.51 20.99
CA LEU A 285 1.84 6.16 20.54
C LEU A 285 2.06 7.50 21.26
N LYS A 286 1.00 8.29 21.47
CA LYS A 286 1.03 9.52 22.28
C LYS A 286 1.44 9.23 23.72
N THR A 287 0.86 8.19 24.33
CA THR A 287 1.17 7.78 25.70
C THR A 287 2.63 7.37 25.84
N VAL A 288 3.16 6.65 24.86
CA VAL A 288 4.58 6.29 24.83
C VAL A 288 5.45 7.52 24.54
N ASN A 289 5.02 8.43 23.67
CA ASN A 289 5.80 9.57 23.20
C ASN A 289 7.20 9.16 22.70
N PRO A 290 7.27 8.47 21.54
CA PRO A 290 8.51 7.84 21.10
C PRO A 290 9.58 8.84 20.67
N SER A 291 10.85 8.50 20.93
CA SER A 291 11.98 9.20 20.34
C SER A 291 12.21 8.75 18.91
N ILE A 292 12.97 9.53 18.13
CA ILE A 292 13.33 9.15 16.76
C ILE A 292 14.09 7.82 16.68
N PHE A 293 14.84 7.43 17.72
CA PHE A 293 15.49 6.11 17.79
C PHE A 293 14.45 4.99 17.82
N GLU A 294 13.38 5.17 18.58
CA GLU A 294 12.29 4.19 18.67
C GLU A 294 11.49 4.11 17.36
N ILE A 295 11.31 5.25 16.67
CA ILE A 295 10.69 5.28 15.34
C ILE A 295 11.58 4.63 14.28
N ALA A 296 12.88 4.89 14.31
CA ALA A 296 13.85 4.24 13.43
C ALA A 296 13.85 2.71 13.63
N TYR A 297 13.77 2.26 14.89
CA TYR A 297 13.60 0.85 15.20
C TYR A 297 12.33 0.27 14.56
N LEU A 298 11.16 0.91 14.74
CA LEU A 298 9.91 0.44 14.13
C LEU A 298 9.96 0.44 12.59
N ALA A 299 10.62 1.42 11.98
CA ALA A 299 10.83 1.45 10.54
C ALA A 299 11.72 0.29 10.07
N ILE A 300 12.80 -0.03 10.80
CA ILE A 300 13.67 -1.18 10.53
C ILE A 300 12.93 -2.50 10.68
N GLN A 301 12.14 -2.65 11.76
CA GLN A 301 11.30 -3.83 11.95
C GLN A 301 10.35 -4.00 10.76
N ASN A 302 9.76 -2.90 10.26
CA ASN A 302 8.86 -2.97 9.12
C ASN A 302 9.59 -3.28 7.80
N LEU A 303 10.81 -2.77 7.62
CA LEU A 303 11.57 -2.89 6.40
C LEU A 303 12.18 -4.28 6.20
N PHE A 304 12.67 -4.92 7.28
CA PHE A 304 13.44 -6.16 7.19
C PHE A 304 12.76 -7.40 7.78
N THR A 305 11.59 -7.25 8.41
CA THR A 305 10.80 -8.44 8.76
C THR A 305 10.33 -9.15 7.49
N ASP A 306 10.47 -10.46 7.46
CA ASP A 306 10.07 -11.27 6.30
C ASP A 306 8.56 -11.15 6.06
N LYS A 307 8.21 -10.46 4.97
CA LYS A 307 6.83 -10.25 4.49
C LYS A 307 6.79 -10.53 3.00
N GLU A 308 6.13 -11.62 2.61
CA GLU A 308 6.00 -12.06 1.22
C GLU A 308 7.32 -12.26 0.45
N THR A 309 8.47 -12.25 1.12
CA THR A 309 9.80 -12.39 0.52
C THR A 309 10.24 -13.84 0.36
N SER A 310 9.31 -14.82 0.38
CA SER A 310 9.66 -16.26 0.30
C SER A 310 10.33 -16.66 -1.00
N ASN A 311 10.21 -15.83 -2.04
CA ASN A 311 10.89 -15.95 -3.32
C ASN A 311 12.32 -15.38 -3.31
N PHE A 312 12.77 -14.76 -2.21
CA PHE A 312 14.10 -14.17 -2.13
C PHE A 312 15.14 -15.24 -1.79
N PRO A 313 16.43 -15.02 -2.15
CA PRO A 313 17.49 -15.93 -1.77
C PRO A 313 17.65 -16.05 -0.25
N GLU A 314 18.05 -17.22 0.24
CA GLU A 314 18.26 -17.47 1.69
C GLU A 314 19.20 -16.44 2.35
N ILE A 315 20.26 -16.04 1.64
CA ILE A 315 21.21 -15.01 2.10
C ILE A 315 20.55 -13.66 2.43
N PHE A 316 19.43 -13.32 1.76
CA PHE A 316 18.66 -12.11 2.09
C PHE A 316 18.03 -12.22 3.48
N HIS A 317 17.43 -13.38 3.79
CA HIS A 317 16.78 -13.62 5.07
C HIS A 317 17.80 -13.70 6.22
N GLU A 318 18.94 -14.34 5.99
CA GLU A 318 20.04 -14.37 6.96
C GLU A 318 20.56 -12.96 7.26
N ARG A 319 20.78 -12.15 6.21
CA ARG A 319 21.16 -10.75 6.34
C ARG A 319 20.13 -9.95 7.12
N ASN A 320 18.85 -10.07 6.79
CA ASN A 320 17.77 -9.35 7.48
C ASN A 320 17.70 -9.73 8.96
N LYS A 321 17.84 -11.01 9.31
CA LYS A 321 17.90 -11.46 10.69
C LYS A 321 19.06 -10.82 11.46
N LEU A 322 20.23 -10.69 10.83
CA LEU A 322 21.37 -9.99 11.42
C LEU A 322 21.05 -8.51 11.64
N LEU A 323 20.48 -7.82 10.64
CA LEU A 323 20.11 -6.40 10.74
C LEU A 323 19.10 -6.16 11.87
N LEU A 324 18.08 -7.00 11.98
CA LEU A 324 17.08 -6.93 13.04
C LEU A 324 17.71 -7.13 14.42
N ASN A 325 18.58 -8.14 14.58
CA ASN A 325 19.29 -8.37 15.84
C ASN A 325 20.21 -7.21 16.24
N THR A 326 20.98 -6.68 15.28
CA THR A 326 21.83 -5.50 15.50
C THR A 326 21.00 -4.30 15.92
N SER A 327 19.84 -4.07 15.28
CA SER A 327 18.93 -2.98 15.64
C SER A 327 18.37 -3.11 17.07
N CYS A 328 18.12 -4.34 17.53
CA CYS A 328 17.69 -4.61 18.90
C CYS A 328 18.81 -4.28 19.91
N ASN A 329 20.05 -4.63 19.60
CA ASN A 329 21.20 -4.33 20.45
C ASN A 329 21.46 -2.82 20.53
N GLU A 330 21.41 -2.11 19.39
CA GLU A 330 21.58 -0.65 19.37
C GLU A 330 20.46 0.07 20.12
N LEU A 331 19.21 -0.40 19.99
CA LEU A 331 18.09 0.15 20.77
C LEU A 331 18.27 -0.11 22.27
N HIS A 332 18.73 -1.31 22.65
CA HIS A 332 19.07 -1.63 24.04
C HIS A 332 20.14 -0.67 24.59
N GLU A 333 21.24 -0.48 23.86
CA GLU A 333 22.30 0.45 24.22
C GLU A 333 21.80 1.89 24.36
N TYR A 334 20.91 2.33 23.46
CA TYR A 334 20.25 3.64 23.57
C TYR A 334 19.48 3.77 24.89
N TYR A 335 18.72 2.75 25.29
CA TYR A 335 17.96 2.79 26.56
C TYR A 335 18.86 2.81 27.78
N ILE A 336 19.90 1.98 27.82
CA ILE A 336 20.81 1.87 28.96
C ILE A 336 21.68 3.13 29.09
N ASN A 337 22.31 3.56 27.99
CA ASN A 337 23.35 4.58 28.04
C ASN A 337 22.81 6.01 27.86
N THR A 338 21.79 6.19 27.00
CA THR A 338 21.30 7.52 26.64
C THR A 338 20.03 7.88 27.42
N LYS A 339 18.99 7.05 27.31
CA LYS A 339 17.68 7.35 27.90
C LYS A 339 17.64 7.10 29.40
N LYS A 340 18.49 6.21 29.91
CA LYS A 340 18.59 5.78 31.32
C LYS A 340 17.23 5.31 31.87
N ASP A 341 16.49 4.56 31.05
CA ASP A 341 15.17 4.03 31.40
C ASP A 341 15.28 2.55 31.76
N GLY A 342 15.16 2.23 33.05
CA GLY A 342 15.25 0.86 33.55
C GLY A 342 14.06 -0.02 33.19
N ASN A 343 12.91 0.55 32.80
CA ASN A 343 11.71 -0.19 32.42
C ASN A 343 11.38 -0.05 30.93
N TYR A 344 12.43 0.02 30.09
CA TYR A 344 12.28 0.15 28.65
C TYR A 344 11.61 -1.07 27.98
N VAL A 345 11.58 -2.24 28.63
CA VAL A 345 10.93 -3.45 28.10
C VAL A 345 9.42 -3.24 27.94
N GLN A 346 8.74 -2.66 28.94
CA GLN A 346 7.33 -2.33 28.84
C GLN A 346 7.08 -1.31 27.72
N ARG A 347 8.01 -0.38 27.54
CA ARG A 347 7.95 0.65 26.52
C ARG A 347 8.05 0.06 25.11
N ILE A 348 9.06 -0.78 24.84
CA ILE A 348 9.19 -1.52 23.57
C ILE A 348 7.95 -2.38 23.33
N THR A 349 7.45 -3.06 24.35
CA THR A 349 6.23 -3.89 24.22
C THR A 349 5.04 -3.06 23.75
N ASN A 350 4.85 -1.85 24.28
CA ASN A 350 3.78 -0.96 23.85
C ASN A 350 4.01 -0.42 22.42
N LEU A 351 5.25 -0.14 22.03
CA LEU A 351 5.58 0.23 20.65
C LEU A 351 5.29 -0.90 19.65
N MET A 352 5.61 -2.14 20.01
CA MET A 352 5.31 -3.30 19.18
C MET A 352 3.81 -3.56 19.07
N LYS A 353 3.02 -3.30 20.12
CA LYS A 353 1.54 -3.31 19.99
C LYS A 353 1.07 -2.31 18.95
N VAL A 354 1.60 -1.08 18.96
CA VAL A 354 1.27 -0.08 17.92
C VAL A 354 1.69 -0.57 16.53
N PHE A 355 2.87 -1.15 16.38
CA PHE A 355 3.34 -1.74 15.13
C PHE A 355 2.35 -2.75 14.54
N PHE A 356 1.87 -3.68 15.37
CA PHE A 356 0.89 -4.68 14.93
C PHE A 356 -0.48 -4.06 14.65
N SER A 357 -0.90 -3.05 15.43
CA SER A 357 -2.13 -2.30 15.16
C SER A 357 -2.08 -1.58 13.80
N ILE A 358 -0.96 -0.97 13.43
CA ILE A 358 -0.79 -0.33 12.12
C ILE A 358 -0.93 -1.36 11.00
N SER A 359 -0.27 -2.52 11.14
CA SER A 359 -0.36 -3.60 10.13
C SER A 359 -1.81 -4.06 9.94
N ARG A 360 -2.53 -4.25 11.05
CA ARG A 360 -3.95 -4.62 11.02
C ARG A 360 -4.85 -3.54 10.42
N LEU A 361 -4.58 -2.26 10.68
CA LEU A 361 -5.34 -1.16 10.08
C LEU A 361 -5.18 -1.15 8.56
N ILE A 362 -3.97 -1.42 8.05
CA ILE A 362 -3.70 -1.53 6.60
C ILE A 362 -4.50 -2.67 6.00
N GLU A 363 -4.47 -3.86 6.62
CA GLU A 363 -5.27 -5.02 6.20
C GLU A 363 -6.76 -4.66 6.12
N GLN A 364 -7.31 -4.07 7.17
CA GLN A 364 -8.71 -3.63 7.21
C GLN A 364 -9.02 -2.61 6.12
N SER A 365 -8.15 -1.61 5.91
CA SER A 365 -8.35 -0.60 4.87
C SER A 365 -8.42 -1.19 3.46
N ASN A 366 -7.65 -2.26 3.20
CA ASN A 366 -7.67 -2.95 1.91
C ASN A 366 -8.95 -3.79 1.71
N GLU A 367 -9.59 -4.25 2.79
CA GLU A 367 -10.86 -4.98 2.72
C GLU A 367 -12.05 -4.06 2.38
N PHE A 368 -11.96 -2.77 2.68
CA PHE A 368 -13.01 -1.80 2.39
C PHE A 368 -12.95 -1.32 0.93
N SER A 369 -13.71 -2.01 0.07
CA SER A 369 -13.87 -1.72 -1.37
C SER A 369 -14.17 -0.25 -1.71
N ILE A 370 -14.77 0.50 -0.78
CA ILE A 370 -15.20 1.90 -0.99
C ILE A 370 -14.03 2.89 -0.99
N ILE A 371 -12.92 2.60 -0.29
CA ILE A 371 -11.69 3.38 -0.48
C ILE A 371 -11.25 3.25 -1.95
N GLY A 372 -11.36 2.06 -2.53
CA GLY A 372 -11.14 1.84 -3.96
C GLY A 372 -12.08 2.66 -4.84
N GLU A 373 -13.37 2.74 -4.52
CA GLU A 373 -14.36 3.52 -5.29
C GLU A 373 -14.14 5.04 -5.20
N ILE A 374 -13.86 5.55 -4.00
CA ILE A 374 -13.48 6.97 -3.77
C ILE A 374 -12.24 7.29 -4.61
N LEU A 375 -11.23 6.44 -4.57
CA LEU A 375 -9.99 6.65 -5.30
C LEU A 375 -10.14 6.48 -6.81
N GLU A 376 -10.99 5.56 -7.28
CA GLU A 376 -11.36 5.46 -8.69
C GLU A 376 -12.03 6.75 -9.18
N HIS A 377 -12.85 7.40 -8.34
CA HIS A 377 -13.43 8.70 -8.67
C HIS A 377 -12.36 9.79 -8.83
N TYR A 378 -11.32 9.77 -7.98
CA TYR A 378 -10.15 10.64 -8.11
C TYR A 378 -9.11 10.18 -9.16
N GLN A 379 -9.44 9.13 -9.93
CA GLN A 379 -8.52 8.46 -10.87
C GLN A 379 -7.20 8.02 -10.22
N CYS A 380 -7.19 7.85 -8.89
CA CYS A 380 -6.07 7.37 -8.12
C CYS A 380 -5.90 5.87 -8.37
N ASN A 381 -5.02 5.53 -9.32
CA ASN A 381 -4.74 4.17 -9.76
C ASN A 381 -3.65 3.47 -8.92
N ILE A 382 -3.20 4.07 -7.81
CA ILE A 382 -2.08 3.54 -7.02
C ILE A 382 -2.32 2.12 -6.50
N PHE A 383 -3.58 1.78 -6.19
CA PHE A 383 -3.99 0.43 -5.77
C PHE A 383 -4.05 -0.59 -6.91
N LYS A 384 -3.97 -0.13 -8.16
CA LYS A 384 -3.86 -0.95 -9.37
C LYS A 384 -2.44 -0.98 -9.93
N SER A 385 -1.51 -0.24 -9.31
CA SER A 385 -0.13 -0.11 -9.75
C SER A 385 0.80 -1.17 -9.15
N GLU A 386 2.03 -1.25 -9.66
CA GLU A 386 3.08 -2.10 -9.09
C GLU A 386 3.51 -1.67 -7.67
N ILE A 387 3.18 -0.46 -7.22
CA ILE A 387 3.46 0.02 -5.86
C ILE A 387 2.27 -0.11 -4.92
N ALA A 388 1.16 -0.74 -5.37
CA ALA A 388 -0.03 -0.97 -4.56
C ALA A 388 0.33 -1.66 -3.23
N PRO A 389 -0.27 -1.27 -2.10
CA PRO A 389 -0.04 -1.94 -0.81
C PRO A 389 -0.20 -3.45 -0.96
N SER A 390 0.78 -4.23 -0.49
CA SER A 390 0.59 -5.67 -0.42
C SER A 390 -0.31 -6.00 0.76
N VAL A 391 -1.29 -6.87 0.53
CA VAL A 391 -2.16 -7.39 1.59
C VAL A 391 -1.45 -8.62 2.16
N VAL A 392 -1.13 -8.60 3.45
CA VAL A 392 -0.70 -9.83 4.13
C VAL A 392 -1.87 -10.80 4.07
N ILE A 393 -1.77 -11.86 3.27
CA ILE A 393 -2.76 -12.96 3.20
C ILE A 393 -2.29 -14.14 4.05
#